data_AF-A0A356NRQ7-F1
#
_entry.id   AF-A0A356NRQ7-F1
#
_cell.length_a   1.000
_cell.length_b   1.000
_cell.length_c   1.000
_cell.angle_alpha   90.00
_cell.angle_beta   90.00
_cell.angle_gamma   90.00
#
_symmetry.space_group_name_H-M   'P 1'
#
loop_
_entity.id
_entity.type
_entity.pdbx_description
1 polymer ?
#
loop_
_entity_poly.entity_id
_entity_poly.type
_entity_poly.pdbx_seq_one_letter_code
_entity_poly.pdbx_strand_id
1 'polypeptide(L)'
;MVATFLSSWAHVRSRRADGWSIGALSLCLLLLGPVVALILKALGDSGGLWGHLLDTVLLRYISNTLVLMVGVGILACLFGVATAWVITRYEFPGRILFEWMLLLPAAIPAYIVAYTYTDFFEYAGPVQSQLRMLFGWTRPSDYWFPEIRSLGGATLVMA
;
A
#
# COMPACT_ATOMS: atom_id res chain seq x y z
N MET A 1 -24.14 -34.95 1.41
CA MET A 1 -23.81 -33.50 1.39
C MET A 1 -22.72 -33.13 0.38
N VAL A 2 -21.68 -33.95 0.17
CA VAL A 2 -20.64 -33.66 -0.85
C VAL A 2 -21.14 -33.80 -2.30
N ALA A 3 -22.04 -34.75 -2.58
CA ALA A 3 -22.57 -34.99 -3.93
C ALA A 3 -23.42 -33.82 -4.48
N THR A 4 -24.04 -33.01 -3.61
CA THR A 4 -24.87 -31.85 -4.03
C THR A 4 -24.03 -30.64 -4.42
N PHE A 5 -22.78 -30.55 -3.96
CA PHE A 5 -21.88 -29.43 -4.25
C PHE A 5 -21.23 -29.54 -5.64
N LEU A 6 -21.08 -30.77 -6.16
CA LEU A 6 -20.49 -31.04 -7.48
C LEU A 6 -21.53 -30.90 -8.62
N SER A 7 -22.83 -31.09 -8.35
CA SER A 7 -23.86 -30.95 -9.38
C SER A 7 -24.23 -29.49 -9.70
N SER A 8 -23.94 -28.53 -8.82
CA SER A 8 -24.19 -27.10 -9.11
C SER A 8 -23.20 -26.51 -10.11
N TRP A 9 -22.03 -27.14 -10.28
CA TRP A 9 -21.01 -26.72 -11.25
C TRP A 9 -21.29 -27.22 -12.68
N ALA A 10 -22.12 -28.24 -12.84
CA ALA A 10 -22.48 -28.79 -14.16
C ALA A 10 -23.47 -27.91 -14.94
N HIS A 11 -24.04 -26.88 -14.31
CA HIS A 11 -24.94 -25.91 -14.93
C HIS A 11 -24.29 -24.53 -15.07
N VAL A 12 -23.09 -24.46 -15.67
CA VAL A 12 -22.67 -23.24 -16.34
C VAL A 12 -23.55 -23.09 -17.59
N ARG A 13 -24.76 -22.58 -17.38
CA ARG A 13 -25.70 -22.23 -18.45
C ARG A 13 -24.94 -21.33 -19.42
N SER A 14 -24.82 -21.74 -20.68
CA SER A 14 -24.20 -20.91 -21.72
C SER A 14 -24.94 -19.57 -21.75
N ARG A 15 -24.30 -18.52 -21.21
CA ARG A 15 -24.89 -17.19 -21.20
C ARG A 15 -24.96 -16.74 -22.65
N ARG A 16 -26.16 -16.69 -23.22
CA ARG A 16 -26.40 -15.89 -24.44
C ARG A 16 -25.92 -14.48 -24.10
N ALA A 17 -25.22 -13.82 -25.02
CA ALA A 17 -24.85 -12.43 -24.87
C ALA A 17 -26.14 -11.61 -24.67
N ASP A 18 -26.44 -11.29 -23.42
CA ASP A 18 -27.53 -10.40 -23.04
C ASP A 18 -27.03 -8.95 -23.14
N GLY A 19 -27.96 -8.00 -23.30
CA GLY A 19 -27.60 -6.58 -23.41
C GLY A 19 -26.74 -6.08 -22.23
N TRP A 20 -26.86 -6.70 -21.06
CA TRP A 20 -26.04 -6.46 -19.89
C TRP A 20 -24.59 -6.92 -20.06
N SER A 21 -24.34 -8.13 -20.60
CA SER A 21 -22.97 -8.57 -20.90
C SER A 21 -22.31 -7.68 -21.94
N ILE A 22 -23.04 -7.20 -22.94
CA ILE A 22 -22.52 -6.27 -23.96
C ILE A 22 -22.19 -4.91 -23.34
N GLY A 23 -23.06 -4.39 -22.47
CA GLY A 23 -22.82 -3.16 -21.72
C GLY A 23 -21.59 -3.26 -20.81
N ALA A 24 -21.47 -4.37 -20.05
CA ALA A 24 -20.32 -4.63 -19.19
C ALA A 24 -19.02 -4.78 -20.01
N LEU A 25 -19.05 -5.47 -21.15
CA LEU A 25 -17.89 -5.61 -22.04
C LEU A 25 -17.44 -4.26 -22.60
N SER A 26 -18.39 -3.43 -23.04
CA SER A 26 -18.11 -2.09 -23.56
C SER A 26 -17.49 -1.19 -22.49
N LEU A 27 -18.02 -1.22 -21.26
CA LEU A 27 -17.46 -0.49 -20.14
C LEU A 27 -16.04 -0.98 -19.79
N CYS A 28 -15.83 -2.30 -19.78
CA CYS A 28 -14.52 -2.88 -19.54
C CYS A 28 -13.49 -2.44 -20.60
N LEU A 29 -13.86 -2.48 -21.88
CA LEU A 29 -13.01 -2.00 -22.98
C LEU A 29 -12.71 -0.51 -22.86
N LEU A 30 -13.68 0.31 -22.49
CA LEU A 30 -13.48 1.74 -22.26
C LEU A 30 -12.46 1.99 -21.13
N LEU A 31 -12.60 1.28 -20.01
CA LEU A 31 -11.69 1.38 -18.87
C LEU A 31 -10.29 0.84 -19.16
N LEU A 32 -10.17 -0.19 -20.02
CA LEU A 32 -8.90 -0.74 -20.47
C LEU A 32 -8.24 0.09 -21.57
N GLY A 33 -9.00 0.95 -22.26
CA GLY A 33 -8.51 1.79 -23.37
C GLY A 33 -7.19 2.51 -23.07
N PRO A 34 -7.05 3.25 -21.94
CA PRO A 34 -5.80 3.91 -21.57
C PRO A 34 -4.63 2.94 -21.34
N VAL A 35 -4.90 1.76 -20.77
CA VAL A 35 -3.88 0.72 -20.53
C VAL A 35 -3.38 0.17 -21.87
N VAL A 36 -4.30 -0.13 -22.79
CA VAL A 36 -3.95 -0.58 -24.15
C VAL A 36 -3.16 0.50 -24.88
N ALA A 37 -3.58 1.77 -24.79
CA ALA A 37 -2.86 2.89 -25.38
C ALA A 37 -1.43 3.02 -24.85
N LEU A 38 -1.24 2.84 -23.53
CA LEU A 38 0.09 2.82 -22.91
C LEU A 38 0.94 1.65 -23.44
N ILE A 39 0.38 0.45 -23.56
CA ILE A 39 1.10 -0.73 -24.09
C ILE A 39 1.54 -0.48 -25.54
N LEU A 40 0.64 0.02 -26.39
CA LEU A 40 0.95 0.35 -27.78
C LEU A 40 2.05 1.41 -27.88
N LYS A 41 2.00 2.44 -27.01
CA LYS A 41 3.03 3.48 -26.96
C LYS A 41 4.37 2.95 -26.46
N ALA A 42 4.36 2.05 -25.48
CA ALA A 42 5.56 1.46 -24.91
C ALA A 42 6.29 0.51 -25.88
N LEU A 43 5.55 -0.17 -26.77
CA LEU A 43 6.08 -1.05 -27.82
C LEU A 43 6.58 -0.31 -29.07
N GLY A 44 6.20 0.97 -29.22
CA GLY A 44 6.66 1.80 -30.34
C GLY A 44 8.13 2.23 -30.21
N ASP A 45 8.60 3.00 -31.20
CA ASP A 45 9.94 3.59 -31.12
C ASP A 45 10.01 4.60 -29.96
N SER A 46 10.93 4.31 -29.05
CA SER A 46 11.14 5.05 -27.80
C SER A 46 12.39 5.94 -27.85
N GLY A 47 13.12 5.96 -28.99
CA GLY A 47 14.32 6.78 -29.15
C GLY A 47 15.46 6.41 -28.18
N GLY A 48 15.53 5.15 -27.72
CA GLY A 48 16.55 4.68 -26.78
C GLY A 48 16.19 4.82 -25.28
N LEU A 49 14.98 5.28 -24.95
CA LEU A 49 14.51 5.41 -23.57
C LEU A 49 14.56 4.09 -22.79
N TRP A 50 14.20 2.97 -23.42
CA TRP A 50 14.23 1.65 -22.77
C TRP A 50 15.62 1.28 -22.24
N GLY A 51 16.67 1.48 -23.05
CA GLY A 51 18.05 1.25 -22.63
C GLY A 51 18.45 2.18 -21.49
N HIS A 52 18.12 3.47 -21.59
CA HIS A 52 18.43 4.44 -20.55
C HIS A 52 17.75 4.10 -19.20
N LEU A 53 16.48 3.66 -19.22
CA LEU A 53 15.76 3.27 -18.01
C LEU A 53 16.36 2.01 -17.38
N LEU A 54 16.69 1.00 -18.19
CA LEU A 54 17.31 -0.25 -17.75
C LEU A 54 18.64 0.01 -17.03
N ASP A 55 19.48 0.88 -17.58
CA ASP A 55 20.81 1.16 -17.05
C ASP A 55 20.81 2.09 -15.83
N THR A 56 19.76 2.90 -15.63
CA THR A 56 19.75 3.94 -14.59
C THR A 56 18.85 3.62 -13.40
N VAL A 57 17.54 3.45 -13.64
CA VAL A 57 16.52 3.52 -12.58
C VAL A 57 15.69 2.26 -12.45
N LEU A 58 15.54 1.45 -13.51
CA LEU A 58 14.59 0.35 -13.52
C LEU A 58 14.91 -0.68 -12.44
N LEU A 59 16.17 -1.12 -12.36
CA LEU A 59 16.59 -2.10 -11.36
C LEU A 59 16.37 -1.57 -9.95
N ARG A 60 16.66 -0.29 -9.71
CA ARG A 60 16.44 0.38 -8.42
C ARG A 60 14.95 0.44 -8.07
N TYR A 61 14.08 0.75 -9.02
CA TYR A 61 12.63 0.80 -8.78
C TYR A 61 12.06 -0.58 -8.46
N ILE A 62 12.48 -1.61 -9.21
CA ILE A 62 12.07 -2.99 -8.97
C ILE A 62 12.55 -3.45 -7.60
N SER A 63 13.84 -3.26 -7.28
CA SER A 63 14.39 -3.68 -5.99
C SER A 63 13.72 -2.97 -4.82
N ASN A 64 13.53 -1.65 -4.91
CA ASN A 64 12.88 -0.88 -3.85
C ASN A 64 11.42 -1.32 -3.65
N THR A 65 10.69 -1.55 -4.73
CA THR A 65 9.29 -2.02 -4.65
C THR A 65 9.21 -3.39 -4.00
N LEU A 66 10.08 -4.33 -4.39
CA LEU A 66 10.11 -5.66 -3.79
C LEU A 66 10.46 -5.62 -2.30
N VAL A 67 11.46 -4.82 -1.91
CA VAL A 67 11.83 -4.62 -0.50
C VAL A 67 10.67 -4.03 0.29
N LEU A 68 9.99 -3.01 -0.26
CA LEU A 68 8.81 -2.40 0.38
C LEU A 68 7.68 -3.42 0.52
N MET A 69 7.35 -4.17 -0.52
CA MET A 69 6.29 -5.18 -0.48
C MET A 69 6.55 -6.24 0.61
N VAL A 70 7.78 -6.74 0.69
CA VAL A 70 8.15 -7.74 1.69
C VAL A 70 8.16 -7.13 3.09
N GLY A 71 8.79 -5.97 3.27
CA GLY A 71 8.90 -5.31 4.57
C GLY A 71 7.53 -4.93 5.13
N VAL A 72 6.69 -4.29 4.32
CA VAL A 72 5.32 -3.90 4.69
C VAL A 72 4.50 -5.14 4.98
N GLY A 73 4.57 -6.16 4.11
CA GLY A 73 3.83 -7.42 4.32
C GLY A 73 4.19 -8.11 5.64
N ILE A 74 5.48 -8.17 5.99
CA ILE A 74 5.93 -8.76 7.26
C ILE A 74 5.39 -7.98 8.46
N LEU A 75 5.53 -6.66 8.45
CA LEU A 75 5.10 -5.82 9.57
C LEU A 75 3.57 -5.80 9.70
N ALA A 76 2.84 -5.66 8.60
CA ALA A 76 1.38 -5.70 8.58
C ALA A 76 0.85 -7.06 9.07
N CYS A 77 1.48 -8.17 8.67
CA CYS A 77 1.13 -9.48 9.22
C CYS A 77 1.44 -9.58 10.71
N LEU A 78 2.62 -9.12 11.14
CA LEU A 78 3.03 -9.19 12.54
C LEU A 78 2.06 -8.40 13.44
N PHE A 79 1.84 -7.13 13.14
CA PHE A 79 0.97 -6.27 13.95
C PHE A 79 -0.51 -6.58 13.74
N GLY A 80 -0.93 -6.78 12.49
CA GLY A 80 -2.33 -7.08 12.15
C GLY A 80 -2.82 -8.39 12.74
N VAL A 81 -2.04 -9.48 12.61
CA VAL A 81 -2.43 -10.78 13.18
C VAL A 81 -2.37 -10.75 14.71
N ALA A 82 -1.33 -10.15 15.30
CA ALA A 82 -1.22 -10.07 16.75
C ALA A 82 -2.38 -9.27 17.38
N THR A 83 -2.68 -8.08 16.84
CA THR A 83 -3.77 -7.23 17.34
C THR A 83 -5.14 -7.86 17.12
N ALA A 84 -5.39 -8.45 15.95
CA ALA A 84 -6.63 -9.17 15.67
C ALA A 84 -6.81 -10.37 16.60
N TRP A 85 -5.74 -11.12 16.89
CA TRP A 85 -5.81 -12.25 17.82
C TRP A 85 -6.15 -11.78 19.24
N VAL A 86 -5.53 -10.70 19.73
CA VAL A 86 -5.81 -10.14 21.06
C VAL A 86 -7.27 -9.70 21.18
N ILE A 87 -7.78 -8.92 20.22
CA ILE A 87 -9.14 -8.37 20.27
C ILE A 87 -10.22 -9.45 20.11
N THR A 88 -9.92 -10.53 19.40
CA THR A 88 -10.88 -11.64 19.20
C THR A 88 -10.86 -12.67 20.32
N ARG A 89 -9.73 -12.84 21.03
CA ARG A 89 -9.57 -13.87 22.07
C ARG A 89 -9.74 -13.39 23.49
N TYR A 90 -9.54 -12.10 23.77
CA TYR A 90 -9.59 -11.57 25.12
C TYR A 90 -10.68 -10.51 25.29
N GLU A 91 -11.29 -10.50 26.47
CA GLU A 91 -12.21 -9.45 26.91
C GLU A 91 -11.48 -8.53 27.89
N PHE A 92 -11.30 -7.27 27.50
CA PHE A 92 -10.63 -6.26 28.31
C PHE A 92 -11.33 -4.90 28.15
N PRO A 93 -11.25 -4.00 29.15
CA PRO A 93 -11.87 -2.68 29.06
C PRO A 93 -11.26 -1.89 27.89
N GLY A 94 -12.11 -1.40 26.98
CA GLY A 94 -11.68 -0.66 25.79
C GLY A 94 -11.57 -1.49 24.50
N ARG A 95 -11.87 -2.81 24.53
CA ARG A 95 -11.85 -3.68 23.33
C ARG A 95 -12.57 -3.08 22.11
N ILE A 96 -13.77 -2.54 22.30
CA ILE A 96 -14.57 -1.93 21.22
C ILE A 96 -13.83 -0.75 20.59
N LEU A 97 -13.18 0.10 21.40
CA LEU A 97 -12.41 1.23 20.88
C LEU A 97 -11.28 0.75 19.96
N PHE A 98 -10.53 -0.27 20.40
CA PHE A 98 -9.45 -0.84 19.58
C PHE A 98 -9.96 -1.51 18.30
N GLU A 99 -11.12 -2.15 18.33
CA GLU A 99 -11.76 -2.72 17.15
C GLU A 99 -12.02 -1.65 16.08
N TRP A 100 -12.53 -0.47 16.48
CA TRP A 100 -12.68 0.67 15.57
C TRP A 100 -11.36 1.27 15.13
N MET A 101 -10.39 1.41 16.05
CA MET A 101 -9.08 1.98 15.74
C MET A 101 -8.30 1.15 14.72
N LEU A 102 -8.45 -0.18 14.70
CA LEU A 102 -7.81 -1.03 13.69
C LEU A 102 -8.39 -0.82 12.29
N LEU A 103 -9.65 -0.37 12.17
CA LEU A 103 -10.29 -0.09 10.90
C LEU A 103 -9.98 1.32 10.37
N LEU A 104 -9.66 2.26 11.26
CA LEU A 104 -9.40 3.66 10.91
C LEU A 104 -8.31 3.87 9.84
N PRO A 105 -7.12 3.23 9.91
CA PRO A 105 -6.07 3.42 8.92
C PRO A 105 -6.53 3.14 7.49
N ALA A 106 -7.41 2.16 7.29
CA ALA A 106 -7.93 1.79 5.96
C ALA A 106 -8.87 2.85 5.37
N ALA A 107 -9.47 3.72 6.20
CA ALA A 107 -10.33 4.80 5.75
C ALA A 107 -9.54 6.06 5.36
N ILE A 108 -8.29 6.20 5.81
CA ILE A 108 -7.48 7.38 5.57
C ILE A 108 -6.73 7.20 4.23
N PRO A 109 -6.76 8.20 3.33
CA PRO A 109 -5.96 8.15 2.11
C PRO A 109 -4.46 8.02 2.42
N ALA A 110 -3.79 7.07 1.77
CA ALA A 110 -2.39 6.76 2.02
C ALA A 110 -1.45 7.98 1.91
N TYR A 111 -1.72 8.90 0.98
CA TYR A 111 -0.90 10.11 0.82
C TYR A 111 -1.01 11.05 2.03
N ILE A 112 -2.18 11.13 2.69
CA ILE A 112 -2.37 11.96 3.88
C ILE A 112 -1.55 11.39 5.04
N VAL A 113 -1.59 10.06 5.22
CA VAL A 113 -0.77 9.37 6.23
C VAL A 113 0.71 9.70 5.98
N ALA A 114 1.20 9.51 4.76
CA ALA A 114 2.60 9.75 4.42
C ALA A 114 3.05 11.19 4.73
N TYR A 115 2.28 12.21 4.34
CA TYR A 115 2.63 13.61 4.63
C TYR A 115 2.53 13.93 6.11
N THR A 116 1.47 13.48 6.78
CA THR A 116 1.29 13.75 8.22
C THR A 116 2.45 13.16 9.03
N TYR A 117 2.84 11.91 8.75
CA TYR A 117 3.99 11.29 9.42
C TYR A 117 5.31 11.97 9.08
N THR A 118 5.49 12.35 7.82
CA THR A 118 6.69 13.08 7.38
C THR A 118 6.81 14.42 8.11
N ASP A 119 5.75 15.22 8.13
CA ASP A 119 5.74 16.55 8.76
C ASP A 119 5.86 16.45 10.29
N PHE A 120 5.31 15.38 10.87
CA PHE A 120 5.40 15.13 12.31
C PHE A 120 6.84 14.85 12.77
N PHE A 121 7.58 14.09 11.96
CA PHE A 121 8.90 13.57 12.29
C PHE A 121 10.06 14.24 11.56
N GLU A 122 9.83 15.15 10.62
CA GLU A 122 10.91 15.89 9.97
C GLU A 122 11.63 16.83 10.95
N TYR A 123 12.75 17.41 10.51
CA TYR A 123 13.58 18.25 11.37
C TYR A 123 12.82 19.44 11.96
N ALA A 124 11.97 20.11 11.17
CA ALA A 124 11.12 21.20 11.64
C ALA A 124 9.86 20.72 12.38
N GLY A 125 9.61 19.41 12.38
CA GLY A 125 8.41 18.79 12.92
C GLY A 125 8.29 18.91 14.44
N PRO A 126 7.08 18.72 14.98
CA PRO A 126 6.79 18.81 16.41
C PRO A 126 7.63 17.86 17.26
N VAL A 127 7.92 16.64 16.78
CA VAL A 127 8.69 15.66 17.57
C VAL A 127 10.14 16.13 17.75
N GLN A 128 10.81 16.43 16.64
CA GLN A 128 12.20 16.82 16.70
C GLN A 128 12.39 18.20 17.36
N SER A 129 11.48 19.14 17.11
CA SER A 129 11.53 20.46 17.77
C SER A 129 11.36 20.35 19.29
N GLN A 130 10.43 19.53 19.78
CA GLN A 130 10.25 19.29 21.21
C GLN A 130 11.46 18.61 21.85
N LEU A 131 12.03 17.59 21.19
CA LEU A 131 13.26 16.95 21.67
C LEU A 131 14.41 17.96 21.77
N ARG A 132 14.61 18.79 20.74
CA ARG A 132 15.65 19.84 20.77
C ARG A 132 15.44 20.83 21.90
N MET A 133 14.20 21.24 22.16
CA MET A 133 13.88 22.14 23.28
C MET A 133 14.17 21.50 24.65
N LEU A 134 13.80 20.23 24.83
CA LEU A 134 13.98 19.52 26.10
C LEU A 134 15.45 19.22 26.42
N PHE A 135 16.25 18.87 25.41
CA PHE A 135 17.66 18.51 25.59
C PHE A 135 18.63 19.67 25.32
N GLY A 136 18.13 20.84 24.93
CA GLY A 136 18.95 22.01 24.61
C GLY A 136 19.80 21.85 23.34
N TRP A 137 19.41 20.95 22.43
CA TRP A 137 20.10 20.74 21.16
C TRP A 137 19.86 21.92 20.23
N THR A 138 20.92 22.41 19.61
CA THR A 138 20.87 23.60 18.75
C THR A 138 21.22 23.28 17.30
N ARG A 139 21.98 22.21 17.08
CA ARG A 139 22.44 21.79 15.76
C ARG A 139 21.87 20.41 15.40
N PRO A 140 21.64 20.15 14.10
CA PRO A 140 21.27 18.81 13.63
C PRO A 140 22.29 17.72 13.97
N SER A 141 23.54 18.08 14.22
CA SER A 141 24.61 17.15 14.60
C SER A 141 24.57 16.71 16.08
N ASP A 142 23.76 17.37 16.91
CA ASP A 142 23.74 17.12 18.35
C ASP A 142 23.01 15.80 18.71
N TYR A 143 22.23 15.27 17.77
CA TYR A 143 21.49 14.02 17.93
C TYR A 143 21.32 13.31 16.59
N TRP A 144 21.10 12.00 16.65
CA TRP A 144 20.73 11.21 15.47
C TRP A 144 19.21 10.96 15.47
N PHE A 145 18.58 11.15 14.31
CA PHE A 145 17.16 10.84 14.11
C PHE A 145 16.98 10.04 12.81
N PRO A 146 16.15 8.98 12.81
CA PRO A 146 15.95 8.16 11.61
C PRO A 146 15.33 8.96 10.47
N GLU A 147 15.84 8.78 9.26
CA GLU A 147 15.30 9.42 8.07
C GLU A 147 13.96 8.77 7.68
N ILE A 148 12.87 9.52 7.81
CA ILE A 148 11.51 9.02 7.53
C ILE A 148 11.27 8.85 6.03
N ARG A 149 11.90 9.69 5.20
CA ARG A 149 11.87 9.61 3.73
C ARG A 149 12.88 8.58 3.18
N SER A 150 13.11 7.51 3.94
CA SER A 150 13.97 6.37 3.55
C SER A 150 13.13 5.13 3.25
N LEU A 151 13.74 4.09 2.68
CA LEU A 151 13.07 2.81 2.46
C LEU A 151 12.55 2.19 3.76
N GLY A 152 13.33 2.25 4.84
CA GLY A 152 12.91 1.73 6.16
C GLY A 152 11.78 2.57 6.76
N GLY A 153 11.88 3.90 6.68
CA GLY A 153 10.83 4.80 7.14
C GLY A 153 9.52 4.60 6.39
N ALA A 154 9.58 4.49 5.05
CA ALA A 154 8.42 4.20 4.22
C ALA A 154 7.80 2.83 4.54
N THR A 155 8.64 1.82 4.81
CA THR A 155 8.16 0.48 5.22
C THR A 155 7.39 0.54 6.54
N LEU A 156 7.87 1.30 7.52
CA LEU A 156 7.20 1.46 8.81
C LEU A 156 5.90 2.25 8.71
N VAL A 157 5.86 3.31 7.90
CA VAL A 157 4.68 4.18 7.75
C VAL A 157 3.55 3.49 6.96
N MET A 158 3.89 2.59 6.03
CA MET A 158 2.92 1.89 5.18
C MET A 158 2.41 0.56 5.76
N ALA A 159 3.04 0.03 6.82
CA ALA A 159 2.65 -1.21 7.48
C ALA A 159 1.46 -1.03 8.42
#